data_AF-A0A3R6HTJ8-F1
#
_entry.id   AF-A0A3R6HTJ8-F1
#
_cell.length_a   1.000
_cell.length_b   1.000
_cell.length_c   1.000
_cell.angle_alpha   90.00
_cell.angle_beta   90.00
_cell.angle_gamma   90.00
#
_symmetry.space_group_name_H-M   'P 1'
#
loop_
_entity.id
_entity.type
_entity.pdbx_description
1 polymer ?
#
loop_
_entity_poly.entity_id
_entity_poly.type
_entity_poly.pdbx_seq_one_letter_code
_entity_poly.pdbx_strand_id
1 'polypeptide(L)' 'MNKFKCTLKSDRAGMKKGTVIEVTTSLASCDAHNIADACEAKFGKKSRDASHPSYWDIKKV' A
#
# COMPACT_ATOMS: atom_id res chain seq x y z
N MET A 1 -0.55 17.65 -0.90
CA MET A 1 -0.56 16.21 -0.55
C MET A 1 -0.37 15.42 -1.82
N ASN A 2 0.58 14.50 -1.83
CA ASN A 2 0.81 13.58 -2.94
C ASN A 2 -0.11 12.37 -2.79
N LYS A 3 -0.62 11.86 -3.91
CA LYS A 3 -1.42 10.63 -3.96
C LYS A 3 -0.65 9.56 -4.70
N PHE A 4 -0.73 8.34 -4.19
CA PHE A 4 -0.14 7.18 -4.81
C PHE A 4 -1.17 6.07 -4.92
N LYS A 5 -1.18 5.41 -6.08
CA LYS A 5 -1.92 4.19 -6.31
C LYS A 5 -0.93 3.03 -6.21
N CYS A 6 -1.13 2.17 -5.20
CA CYS A 6 -0.29 1.02 -4.96
C CYS A 6 -1.07 -0.24 -5.36
N THR A 7 -0.55 -1.01 -6.31
CA THR A 7 -1.16 -2.25 -6.79
C THR A 7 -0.32 -3.45 -6.36
N LEU A 8 -0.92 -4.41 -5.65
CA LEU A 8 -0.21 -5.55 -5.09
C LEU A 8 0.26 -6.51 -6.20
N LYS A 9 1.55 -6.85 -6.22
CA LYS A 9 2.16 -7.69 -7.26
C LYS A 9 1.88 -9.18 -7.10
N SER A 10 1.56 -9.64 -5.90
CA SER A 10 1.34 -11.05 -5.54
C SER A 10 0.42 -11.18 -4.32
N ASP A 11 -0.29 -12.29 -4.17
CA ASP A 11 -1.07 -12.58 -2.95
C ASP A 11 -0.21 -12.40 -1.68
N ARG A 12 -0.72 -11.67 -0.68
CA ARG A 12 0.02 -11.36 0.55
C ARG A 12 -0.89 -10.88 1.67
N ALA A 13 -0.62 -11.29 2.91
CA ALA A 13 -1.35 -10.84 4.10
C ALA A 13 -2.90 -10.93 3.97
N GLY A 14 -3.39 -11.98 3.30
CA GLY A 14 -4.83 -12.17 3.03
C GLY A 14 -5.40 -11.39 1.84
N MET A 15 -4.60 -10.54 1.19
CA MET A 15 -4.97 -9.80 -0.02
C MET A 15 -4.56 -10.56 -1.28
N LYS A 16 -5.28 -10.34 -2.38
CA LYS A 16 -5.02 -10.97 -3.68
C LYS A 16 -4.14 -10.10 -4.56
N LYS A 17 -3.37 -10.72 -5.45
CA LYS A 17 -2.65 -10.02 -6.53
C LYS A 17 -3.62 -9.10 -7.27
N GLY A 18 -3.19 -7.88 -7.53
CA GLY A 18 -4.00 -6.83 -8.15
C GLY A 18 -4.85 -6.01 -7.16
N THR A 19 -4.85 -6.33 -5.86
CA THR A 19 -5.46 -5.46 -4.85
C THR A 19 -4.83 -4.07 -4.91
N VAL A 20 -5.70 -3.04 -4.91
CA VAL A 20 -5.29 -1.64 -4.96
C VAL A 20 -5.57 -0.96 -3.62
N ILE A 21 -4.58 -0.21 -3.14
CA ILE A 21 -4.73 0.78 -2.08
C ILE A 21 -4.34 2.16 -2.60
N GLU A 22 -4.96 3.18 -2.03
CA GLU A 22 -4.61 4.56 -2.26
C GLU A 22 -3.90 5.10 -1.03
N VAL A 23 -2.75 5.71 -1.25
CA VAL A 23 -1.93 6.30 -0.19
C VAL A 23 -1.87 7.80 -0.41
N THR A 24 -2.29 8.56 0.60
CA THR A 24 -2.15 10.03 0.62
C THR A 24 -1.09 10.41 1.65
N THR A 25 -0.05 11.12 1.23
CA THR A 25 1.05 11.54 2.11
C THR A 25 1.54 12.94 1.73
N SER A 26 2.13 13.66 2.68
CA SER A 26 2.83 14.92 2.40
C SER A 26 4.21 14.68 1.77
N LEU A 27 4.75 13.46 1.88
CA LEU A 27 6.07 13.07 1.38
C LEU A 27 6.09 12.93 -0.14
N ALA A 28 7.27 13.13 -0.73
CA ALA A 28 7.49 13.01 -2.18
C ALA A 28 7.44 11.54 -2.68
N SER A 29 7.57 10.58 -1.77
CA SER A 29 7.56 9.14 -2.03
C SER A 29 6.57 8.42 -1.13
N CYS A 30 6.11 7.24 -1.57
CA CYS A 30 5.29 6.33 -0.76
C CYS A 30 6.19 5.32 -0.06
N ASP A 31 6.27 5.40 1.27
CA ASP A 31 7.10 4.52 2.09
C ASP A 31 6.30 3.35 2.70
N ALA A 32 7.01 2.45 3.37
CA ALA A 32 6.39 1.30 4.01
C ALA A 32 5.35 1.69 5.08
N HIS A 33 5.58 2.79 5.80
CA HIS A 33 4.69 3.22 6.87
C HIS A 33 3.34 3.68 6.31
N ASN A 34 3.37 4.51 5.27
CA ASN A 34 2.15 4.97 4.60
C ASN A 34 1.36 3.80 3.99
N ILE A 35 2.05 2.81 3.41
CA ILE A 35 1.40 1.60 2.88
C ILE A 35 0.81 0.77 4.01
N ALA A 36 1.52 0.61 5.14
CA ALA A 36 1.03 -0.14 6.29
C ALA A 36 -0.28 0.45 6.83
N ASP A 37 -0.33 1.78 6.98
CA ASP A 37 -1.50 2.47 7.50
C ASP A 37 -2.68 2.40 6.51
N ALA A 38 -2.42 2.54 5.21
CA ALA A 38 -3.46 2.38 4.19
C ALA A 38 -3.98 0.93 4.10
N CYS A 39 -3.11 -0.06 4.27
CA CYS A 39 -3.50 -1.46 4.35
C CYS A 39 -4.38 -1.70 5.59
N GLU A 40 -3.92 -1.28 6.77
CA GLU A 40 -4.65 -1.47 8.02
C GLU A 40 -6.03 -0.81 7.99
N ALA A 41 -6.11 0.44 7.50
CA ALA A 41 -7.36 1.16 7.40
C ALA A 41 -8.39 0.45 6.52
N LYS A 42 -7.95 -0.28 5.49
CA LYS A 42 -8.83 -0.93 4.50
C LYS A 42 -9.11 -2.40 4.78
N PHE A 43 -8.12 -3.13 5.30
CA PHE A 43 -8.15 -4.60 5.42
C PHE A 43 -7.85 -5.09 6.85
N GLY A 44 -7.61 -4.18 7.80
CA GLY A 44 -7.34 -4.49 9.20
C GLY A 44 -5.86 -4.79 9.49
N LYS A 45 -5.53 -4.88 10.79
CA LYS A 45 -4.15 -4.90 11.32
C LYS A 45 -3.21 -5.93 10.68
N LYS A 46 -3.70 -7.12 10.31
CA LYS A 46 -2.88 -8.19 9.70
C LYS A 46 -2.32 -7.80 8.32
N SER A 47 -3.00 -6.91 7.60
CA SER A 47 -2.58 -6.49 6.26
C SER A 47 -1.32 -5.60 6.27
N ARG A 48 -0.92 -5.05 7.44
CA ARG A 48 0.34 -4.31 7.62
C ARG A 48 1.57 -5.12 7.23
N ASP A 49 1.50 -6.46 7.27
CA ASP A 49 2.59 -7.34 6.85
C ASP A 49 2.90 -7.24 5.35
N ALA A 50 1.96 -6.70 4.56
CA ALA A 50 2.18 -6.37 3.16
C ALA A 50 2.73 -4.96 2.96
N SER A 51 3.23 -4.26 3.98
CA SER A 51 3.67 -2.85 3.88
C SER A 51 4.92 -2.61 3.02
N HIS A 52 5.75 -3.62 2.79
CA HIS A 52 7.03 -3.40 2.12
C HIS A 52 6.83 -2.89 0.67
N PRO A 53 7.42 -1.73 0.27
CA PRO A 53 7.18 -1.12 -1.04
C PRO A 53 7.45 -2.04 -2.24
N SER A 54 8.41 -2.98 -2.11
CA SER A 54 8.71 -3.94 -3.19
C SER A 54 7.52 -4.84 -3.57
N TYR A 55 6.57 -5.06 -2.65
CA TYR A 55 5.36 -5.86 -2.89
C TYR A 55 4.36 -5.14 -3.80
N TRP A 56 4.52 -3.84 -4.00
CA TRP A 56 3.57 -2.99 -4.72
C TRP A 56 4.18 -2.42 -5.99
N ASP A 57 3.35 -2.29 -7.02
CA ASP A 57 3.57 -1.37 -8.12
C ASP A 57 3.01 0.00 -7.69
N ILE A 58 3.90 0.96 -7.47
CA ILE A 58 3.58 2.27 -6.87
C ILE A 58 3.63 3.32 -7.96
N LYS A 59 2.48 3.98 -8.21
CA LYS A 59 2.38 5.07 -9.19
C LYS A 59 1.85 6.32 -8.53
N LYS A 60 2.53 7.44 -8.74
CA LYS A 60 2.04 8.76 -8.31
C LYS A 60 0.85 9.16 -9.20
N VAL A 61 -0.18 9.74 -8.58
CA VAL A 61 -1.40 10.24 -9.23
C VAL A 61 -1.49 11.75 -9.06
#